data_AF-A0A7V2JF42-F1
#
_entry.id   AF-A0A7V2JF42-F1
#
_cell.length_a   1.000
_cell.length_b   1.000
_cell.length_c   1.000
_cell.angle_alpha   90.00
_cell.angle_beta   90.00
_cell.angle_gamma   90.00
#
_symmetry.space_group_name_H-M   'P 1'
#
loop_
_entity.id
_entity.type
_entity.pdbx_description
1 polymer ?
#
loop_
_entity_poly.entity_id
_entity_poly.type
_entity_poly.pdbx_seq_one_letter_code
_entity_poly.pdbx_strand_id
1 'polypeptide(L)'
;MKLVELIKNGIKIGGMHWNVEVVESDLYEGEKLGLTDYCNTHIFIRKTQSEDRMIETLLHELIHVALFHAGIDEHDESLINALSHNLLSLMRQNSELFDYIIHSSASSLFSSGKTES
;
A
#
# COMPACT_ATOMS: atom_id res chain seq x y z
N MET A 1 -14.36 -6.53 3.42
CA MET A 1 -14.26 -5.07 3.64
C MET A 1 -14.23 -4.40 2.28
N LYS A 2 -15.10 -3.42 2.02
CA LYS A 2 -15.10 -2.70 0.74
C LYS A 2 -13.93 -1.71 0.71
N LEU A 3 -13.33 -1.45 -0.46
CA LEU A 3 -12.25 -0.46 -0.61
C LEU A 3 -12.63 0.90 0.02
N VAL A 4 -13.89 1.30 -0.14
CA VAL A 4 -14.48 2.52 0.43
C VAL A 4 -14.45 2.56 1.96
N GLU A 5 -14.46 1.42 2.65
CA GLU A 5 -14.34 1.34 4.11
C GLU A 5 -12.87 1.44 4.55
N LEU A 6 -11.95 0.89 3.77
CA LEU A 6 -10.51 0.93 4.04
C LEU A 6 -9.97 2.37 3.94
N ILE A 7 -10.40 3.11 2.92
CA ILE A 7 -9.99 4.51 2.72
C ILE A 7 -10.52 5.48 3.78
N LYS A 8 -11.67 5.19 4.40
CA LYS A 8 -12.32 6.09 5.39
C LYS A 8 -11.48 6.35 6.64
N ASN A 9 -10.67 5.38 7.04
CA ASN A 9 -9.85 5.50 8.25
C ASN A 9 -8.48 6.12 7.98
N GLY A 10 -8.17 6.45 6.72
CA GLY A 10 -6.84 6.86 6.28
C GLY A 10 -5.77 5.77 6.48
N ILE A 11 -4.60 6.00 5.90
CA ILE A 11 -3.49 5.03 5.91
C ILE A 11 -2.32 5.63 6.68
N LYS A 12 -1.69 4.85 7.57
CA LYS A 12 -0.51 5.28 8.31
C LYS A 12 0.74 4.69 7.68
N ILE A 13 1.68 5.55 7.31
CA ILE A 13 2.97 5.15 6.73
C ILE A 13 4.02 6.22 7.01
N GLY A 14 5.25 5.80 7.34
CA GLY A 14 6.36 6.70 7.72
C GLY A 14 6.03 7.67 8.86
N GLY A 15 5.19 7.26 9.81
CA GLY A 15 4.78 8.09 10.93
C GLY A 15 3.74 9.16 10.61
N MET A 16 3.26 9.26 9.36
CA MET A 16 2.23 10.21 8.93
C MET A 16 0.90 9.53 8.65
N HIS A 17 -0.17 10.32 8.64
CA HIS A 17 -1.51 9.88 8.28
C HIS A 17 -1.88 10.41 6.90
N TRP A 18 -2.30 9.52 6.01
CA TRP A 18 -2.63 9.82 4.62
C TRP A 18 -4.11 9.64 4.38
N ASN A 19 -4.75 10.69 3.90
CA ASN A 19 -6.13 10.61 3.43
C ASN A 19 -6.14 9.95 2.05
N VAL A 20 -7.17 9.15 1.78
CA VAL A 20 -7.36 8.51 0.47
C VAL A 20 -8.75 8.84 -0.04
N GLU A 21 -8.82 9.45 -1.21
CA GLU A 21 -10.07 9.87 -1.85
C GLU A 21 -10.22 9.24 -3.23
N VAL A 22 -11.42 8.74 -3.52
CA VAL A 22 -11.77 8.23 -4.86
C VAL A 22 -12.49 9.34 -5.62
N VAL A 23 -11.92 9.79 -6.73
CA VAL A 23 -12.42 10.94 -7.50
C VAL A 23 -12.91 10.54 -8.90
N GLU A 24 -13.91 11.26 -9.40
CA GLU A 24 -14.53 11.01 -10.71
C GLU A 24 -13.75 11.65 -11.87
N SER A 25 -13.08 12.79 -11.63
CA SER A 25 -12.44 13.60 -12.66
C SER A 25 -11.01 13.16 -12.96
N ASP A 26 -10.49 13.65 -14.09
CA ASP A 26 -9.06 13.57 -14.39
C ASP A 26 -8.26 14.19 -13.23
N LEU A 27 -7.28 13.43 -12.74
CA LEU A 27 -6.25 13.95 -11.85
C LEU A 27 -5.36 14.89 -12.68
N TYR A 28 -4.89 15.98 -12.09
CA TYR A 28 -4.13 17.06 -12.76
C TYR A 28 -3.21 16.54 -13.87
N GLU A 29 -3.40 17.05 -15.10
CA GLU A 29 -2.62 16.75 -16.30
C GLU A 29 -2.54 15.24 -16.69
N GLY A 30 -3.64 14.70 -17.24
CA GLY A 30 -3.60 13.51 -18.10
C GLY A 30 -4.27 12.23 -17.56
N GLU A 31 -3.91 11.09 -18.19
CA GLU A 31 -4.48 9.74 -17.97
C GLU A 31 -4.02 9.06 -16.66
N LYS A 32 -3.56 9.81 -15.67
CA LYS A 32 -3.06 9.24 -14.41
C LYS A 32 -4.17 8.54 -13.64
N LEU A 33 -3.91 7.30 -13.22
CA LEU A 33 -4.84 6.46 -12.47
C LEU A 33 -4.86 6.80 -10.96
N GLY A 34 -3.74 7.30 -10.45
CA GLY A 34 -3.56 7.77 -9.07
C GLY A 34 -2.72 9.04 -9.03
N LEU A 35 -2.75 9.73 -7.89
CA LEU A 35 -1.93 10.90 -7.61
C LEU A 35 -1.65 11.03 -6.11
N THR A 36 -0.39 11.25 -5.76
CA THR A 36 0.04 11.56 -4.40
C THR A 36 0.35 13.05 -4.25
N ASP A 37 -0.39 13.74 -3.38
CA ASP A 37 -0.10 15.08 -2.90
C ASP A 37 0.66 15.01 -1.57
N TYR A 38 1.98 15.09 -1.66
CA TYR A 38 2.89 15.02 -0.51
C TYR A 38 2.71 16.19 0.46
N CYS A 39 2.35 17.37 -0.03
CA CYS A 39 2.20 18.56 0.80
C CYS A 39 0.99 18.44 1.73
N ASN A 40 -0.10 17.87 1.22
CA ASN A 40 -1.36 17.74 1.97
C ASN A 40 -1.60 16.33 2.53
N THR A 41 -0.62 15.42 2.40
CA THR A 41 -0.74 14.01 2.83
C THR A 41 -2.01 13.34 2.27
N HIS A 42 -2.23 13.51 0.98
CA HIS A 42 -3.46 13.06 0.31
C HIS A 42 -3.13 12.20 -0.91
N ILE A 43 -3.77 11.04 -1.02
CA ILE A 43 -3.73 10.17 -2.18
C ILE A 43 -5.09 10.20 -2.88
N PHE A 44 -5.09 10.42 -4.18
CA PHE A 44 -6.30 10.39 -5.00
C PHE A 44 -6.27 9.17 -5.91
N ILE A 45 -7.40 8.47 -6.02
CA ILE A 45 -7.57 7.31 -6.89
C ILE A 45 -8.72 7.58 -7.87
N ARG A 46 -8.47 7.38 -9.17
CA ARG A 46 -9.48 7.60 -10.20
C ARG A 46 -10.54 6.49 -10.19
N LYS A 47 -11.82 6.86 -10.13
CA LYS A 47 -12.96 5.92 -10.01
C LYS A 47 -13.26 5.09 -11.26
N THR A 48 -12.78 5.48 -12.43
CA THR A 48 -13.05 4.75 -13.70
C THR A 48 -12.41 3.36 -13.77
N GLN A 49 -11.58 3.02 -12.78
CA GLN A 49 -10.91 1.73 -12.64
C GLN A 49 -11.82 0.67 -12.00
N SER A 50 -11.55 -0.61 -12.29
CA SER A 50 -12.17 -1.70 -11.52
C SER A 50 -11.70 -1.66 -10.06
N GLU A 51 -12.47 -2.27 -9.13
CA GLU A 51 -12.08 -2.31 -7.72
C GLU A 51 -10.70 -2.91 -7.49
N ASP A 52 -10.37 -4.00 -8.20
CA ASP A 52 -9.04 -4.61 -8.15
C ASP A 52 -7.94 -3.66 -8.61
N ARG A 53 -8.19 -2.93 -9.69
CA ARG A 53 -7.22 -1.98 -10.23
C ARG A 53 -7.06 -0.77 -9.31
N MET A 54 -8.12 -0.30 -8.66
CA MET A 54 -8.03 0.76 -7.64
C MET A 54 -7.18 0.34 -6.44
N ILE A 55 -7.26 -0.92 -6.01
CA ILE A 55 -6.42 -1.45 -4.92
C ILE A 55 -4.94 -1.47 -5.34
N GLU A 56 -4.66 -1.90 -6.57
CA GLU A 56 -3.30 -1.90 -7.12
C GLU A 56 -2.74 -0.47 -7.23
N THR A 57 -3.52 0.46 -7.77
CA THR A 57 -3.16 1.87 -7.87
C THR A 57 -2.91 2.48 -6.49
N LEU A 58 -3.74 2.14 -5.49
CA LEU A 58 -3.48 2.58 -4.12
C LEU A 58 -2.13 2.05 -3.60
N LEU A 59 -1.81 0.79 -3.85
CA LEU A 59 -0.51 0.24 -3.45
C LEU A 59 0.65 0.90 -4.19
N HIS A 60 0.49 1.23 -5.47
CA HIS A 60 1.45 1.99 -6.27
C HIS A 60 1.75 3.36 -5.61
N GLU A 61 0.71 4.14 -5.28
CA GLU A 61 0.87 5.44 -4.60
C GLU A 61 1.50 5.29 -3.20
N LEU A 62 1.14 4.25 -2.45
CA LEU A 62 1.74 3.99 -1.12
C LEU A 62 3.21 3.63 -1.20
N ILE A 63 3.67 2.97 -2.27
CA ILE A 63 5.10 2.70 -2.49
C ILE A 63 5.83 4.03 -2.78
N HIS A 64 5.27 4.92 -3.58
CA HIS A 64 5.80 6.27 -3.75
C HIS A 64 5.93 7.02 -2.41
N VAL A 65 4.89 6.97 -1.57
CA VAL A 65 4.94 7.56 -0.22
C VAL A 65 6.04 6.93 0.65
N ALA A 66 6.20 5.61 0.59
CA ALA A 66 7.23 4.91 1.36
C ALA A 66 8.65 5.36 0.97
N LEU A 67 8.91 5.47 -0.34
CA LEU A 67 10.20 5.90 -0.88
C LEU A 67 10.48 7.38 -0.58
N PHE A 68 9.47 8.24 -0.72
CA PHE A 68 9.56 9.64 -0.32
C PHE A 68 9.97 9.79 1.15
N HIS A 69 9.34 9.03 2.06
CA HIS A 69 9.72 9.03 3.48
C HIS A 69 11.11 8.44 3.75
N ALA A 70 11.64 7.63 2.84
CA ALA A 70 13.01 7.14 2.90
C ALA A 70 14.03 8.16 2.36
N GLY A 71 13.59 9.33 1.89
CA GLY A 71 14.44 10.36 1.29
C GLY A 71 14.89 10.02 -0.13
N ILE A 72 14.13 9.19 -0.84
CA ILE A 72 14.36 8.85 -2.25
C ILE A 72 13.38 9.71 -3.05
N ASP A 73 13.88 10.74 -3.74
CA ASP A 73 13.02 11.69 -4.46
C ASP A 73 12.68 11.23 -5.90
N GLU A 74 13.57 10.45 -6.52
CA GLU A 74 13.36 9.89 -7.86
C GLU A 74 12.75 8.49 -7.76
N HIS A 75 11.56 8.34 -8.33
CA HIS A 75 10.82 7.08 -8.33
C HIS A 75 10.78 6.51 -9.76
N ASP A 76 11.40 5.35 -9.98
CA ASP A 76 11.27 4.62 -11.24
C ASP A 76 9.90 3.95 -11.33
N GLU A 77 8.99 4.54 -12.11
CA GLU A 77 7.65 4.04 -12.37
C GLU A 77 7.59 2.54 -12.74
N SER A 78 8.58 2.04 -13.48
CA SER A 78 8.62 0.61 -13.85
C SER A 78 8.86 -0.27 -12.63
N LEU A 79 9.74 0.17 -11.73
CA LEU A 79 9.98 -0.50 -10.45
C LEU A 79 8.76 -0.40 -9.53
N ILE A 80 8.11 0.76 -9.44
CA ILE A 80 6.90 0.95 -8.64
C ILE A 80 5.78 0.04 -9.12
N ASN A 81 5.55 -0.03 -10.44
CA ASN A 81 4.59 -0.93 -11.05
C ASN A 81 4.93 -2.40 -10.77
N ALA A 82 6.19 -2.79 -10.92
CA ALA A 82 6.61 -4.16 -10.61
C ALA A 82 6.36 -4.50 -9.13
N LEU A 83 6.69 -3.59 -8.21
CA LEU A 83 6.47 -3.78 -6.78
C LEU A 83 4.98 -3.83 -6.43
N SER A 84 4.15 -2.92 -6.95
CA SER A 84 2.71 -2.89 -6.67
C SER A 84 2.04 -4.19 -7.13
N HIS A 85 2.31 -4.64 -8.35
CA HIS A 85 1.79 -5.90 -8.88
C HIS A 85 2.20 -7.11 -8.03
N ASN A 86 3.51 -7.26 -7.79
CA ASN A 86 4.03 -8.44 -7.13
C ASN A 86 3.67 -8.48 -5.63
N LEU A 87 3.71 -7.35 -4.94
CA LEU A 87 3.30 -7.29 -3.52
C LEU A 87 1.81 -7.56 -3.38
N LEU A 88 0.96 -6.99 -4.26
CA LEU A 88 -0.47 -7.28 -4.22
C LEU A 88 -0.77 -8.76 -4.47
N SER A 89 -0.11 -9.37 -5.46
CA SER A 89 -0.25 -10.80 -5.75
C SER A 89 0.22 -11.65 -4.58
N LEU A 90 1.37 -11.32 -3.99
CA LEU A 90 1.95 -12.05 -2.86
C LEU A 90 0.99 -12.01 -1.66
N MET A 91 0.47 -10.82 -1.32
CA MET A 91 -0.49 -10.63 -0.23
C MET A 91 -1.77 -11.43 -0.44
N ARG A 92 -2.34 -11.38 -1.65
CA ARG A 92 -3.60 -12.06 -1.96
C ARG A 92 -3.47 -13.58 -1.99
N GLN A 93 -2.35 -14.10 -2.49
CA GLN A 93 -2.14 -15.54 -2.64
C GLN A 93 -1.62 -16.21 -1.37
N ASN A 94 -1.13 -15.45 -0.39
CA ASN A 94 -0.50 -15.96 0.83
C ASN A 94 -1.06 -15.29 2.08
N SER A 95 -2.39 -15.17 2.20
CA SER A 95 -3.03 -14.44 3.31
C SER A 95 -2.57 -14.94 4.70
N GLU A 96 -2.39 -16.25 4.87
CA GLU A 96 -1.92 -16.84 6.14
C GLU A 96 -0.52 -16.34 6.55
N LEU A 97 0.37 -16.11 5.58
CA LEU A 97 1.70 -15.56 5.86
C LEU A 97 1.59 -14.13 6.40
N PHE A 98 0.74 -13.31 5.78
CA PHE A 98 0.56 -11.92 6.22
C PHE A 98 -0.18 -11.85 7.56
N ASP A 99 -1.17 -12.71 7.79
CA ASP A 99 -1.82 -12.83 9.09
C ASP A 99 -0.81 -13.21 10.18
N TYR A 100 0.10 -14.14 9.88
CA TYR A 100 1.20 -14.48 10.79
C TYR A 100 2.12 -13.27 11.04
N ILE A 101 2.56 -12.57 10.00
CA ILE A 101 3.44 -11.38 10.15
C ILE A 101 2.76 -10.30 11.01
N ILE A 102 1.47 -10.04 10.80
CA ILE A 102 0.71 -9.01 11.50
C ILE A 102 0.52 -9.33 13.00
N HIS A 103 0.28 -10.60 13.33
CA HIS A 103 -0.05 -11.00 14.71
C HIS A 103 1.12 -11.66 15.45
N SER A 104 2.19 -12.01 14.76
CA SER A 104 3.40 -12.53 15.39
C SER A 104 4.10 -11.42 16.17
N SER A 105 4.33 -11.66 17.45
CA SER A 105 5.31 -10.90 18.22
C SER A 105 6.66 -11.58 18.06
N ALA A 106 7.76 -10.80 18.01
CA ALA A 106 9.12 -11.30 17.82
C ALA A 106 9.60 -12.36 18.85
N SER A 107 8.80 -12.64 19.89
CA SER A 107 9.15 -13.56 20.97
C SER A 107 8.77 -15.03 20.72
N SER A 108 7.94 -15.37 19.72
CA SER A 108 7.40 -16.74 19.58
C SER A 108 8.25 -17.70 18.75
N LEU A 109 9.28 -17.22 18.05
CA LEU A 109 10.08 -18.04 17.14
C LEU A 109 11.18 -18.89 17.83
N PHE A 110 11.50 -18.62 19.09
CA PHE A 110 12.64 -19.24 19.78
C PHE A 110 12.26 -20.19 20.94
N SER A 111 10.98 -20.46 21.19
CA SER A 111 10.54 -21.29 22.34
C SER A 111 10.41 -22.79 22.05
N SER A 112 10.66 -23.25 20.82
CA SER A 112 10.52 -24.67 20.45
C SER A 112 11.82 -25.49 20.51
N GLY A 113 12.91 -24.92 21.02
CA GLY A 113 14.17 -25.65 21.26
C GLY A 113 14.20 -26.35 22.62
N LYS A 114 13.20 -27.18 22.95
CA LYS A 114 13.31 -28.09 24.10
C LYS A 114 14.09 -29.34 23.68
N THR A 115 15.34 -29.36 24.12
CA THR A 115 16.15 -30.52 24.51
C THR A 115 15.42 -31.87 24.42
N GLU A 116 15.79 -32.68 23.42
CA GLU A 116 15.68 -34.13 23.54
C GLU A 116 16.97 -34.64 24.19
N SER A 117 16.75 -35.53 25.17
CA SER A 117 17.66 -36.12 26.14
C SER A 117 18.78 -36.97 25.54
#